data_AF-A0A960W4N7-F1
#
_entry.id   AF-A0A960W4N7-F1
#
_cell.length_a   1.000
_cell.length_b   1.000
_cell.length_c   1.000
_cell.angle_alpha   90.00
_cell.angle_beta   90.00
_cell.angle_gamma   90.00
#
_symmetry.space_group_name_H-M   'P 1'
#
loop_
_entity.id
_entity.type
_entity.pdbx_description
1 polymer ?
#
loop_
_entity_poly.entity_id
_entity_poly.type
_entity_poly.pdbx_seq_one_letter_code
_entity_poly.pdbx_strand_id
1 'polypeptide(L)' 'MIQSIKIEGLFNKFNYDIKLKEEGLTILTGPNGYGKTTILKVLYSIASRQLYSIQNGRWQNTYTGKLIIR' A
#
# COMPACT_ATOMS: atom_id res chain seq x y z
N MET A 1 10.35 -3.19 12.64
CA MET A 1 8.92 -3.53 12.51
C MET A 1 8.27 -2.41 11.70
N ILE A 2 7.37 -2.69 10.76
CA ILE A 2 6.76 -1.62 9.94
C ILE A 2 5.84 -0.78 10.85
N GLN A 3 6.00 0.54 10.85
CA GLN A 3 5.20 1.44 11.70
C GLN A 3 4.10 2.13 10.91
N SER A 4 4.35 2.44 9.64
CA SER A 4 3.35 3.08 8.79
C SER A 4 3.58 2.81 7.30
N ILE A 5 2.50 2.95 6.55
CA ILE A 5 2.47 2.83 5.10
C ILE A 5 1.82 4.08 4.54
N LYS A 6 2.55 4.77 3.67
CA LYS A 6 2.03 5.91 2.92
C LYS A 6 1.95 5.58 1.45
N ILE A 7 0.79 5.82 0.84
CA ILE A 7 0.53 5.60 -0.57
C ILE A 7 0.08 6.93 -1.15
N GLU A 8 0.79 7.43 -2.15
CA GLU A 8 0.46 8.68 -2.81
C GLU A 8 -0.02 8.41 -4.24
N GLY A 9 -1.16 8.98 -4.62
CA GLY A 9 -1.68 8.95 -5.98
C GLY A 9 -2.24 7.59 -6.41
N LEU A 10 -2.73 6.75 -5.51
CA LEU A 10 -3.39 5.48 -5.87
C LEU A 10 -4.55 5.76 -6.82
N PHE A 11 -4.52 5.14 -8.01
CA PHE A 11 -5.47 5.41 -9.10
C PHE A 11 -5.50 6.88 -9.54
N ASN A 12 -4.39 7.61 -9.40
CA ASN A 12 -4.28 9.06 -9.60
C ASN A 12 -5.29 9.88 -8.77
N LYS A 13 -5.82 9.32 -7.67
CA LYS A 13 -6.93 9.92 -6.93
C LYS A 13 -6.73 9.93 -5.43
N PHE A 14 -6.23 8.83 -4.87
CA PHE A 14 -6.24 8.63 -3.44
C PHE A 14 -4.85 8.67 -2.83
N ASN A 15 -4.73 9.44 -1.74
CA ASN A 15 -3.57 9.43 -0.87
C ASN A 15 -3.97 8.75 0.45
N TYR A 16 -3.17 7.80 0.91
CA TYR A 16 -3.36 7.10 2.17
C TYR A 16 -2.15 7.30 3.07
N ASP A 17 -2.42 7.54 4.35
CA ASP A 17 -1.46 7.48 5.44
C ASP A 17 -2.00 6.51 6.49
N ILE A 18 -1.45 5.30 6.50
CA ILE A 18 -1.93 4.17 7.30
C ILE A 18 -0.90 3.89 8.40
N LYS A 19 -1.25 4.26 9.63
CA LYS A 19 -0.45 3.90 10.81
C LYS A 19 -0.83 2.51 11.28
N LEU A 20 0.17 1.66 11.48
CA LEU A 20 -0.03 0.32 12.03
C LEU A 20 -0.05 0.41 13.55
N LYS A 21 -1.06 -0.19 14.17
CA LYS A 21 -1.16 -0.25 15.63
C LYS A 21 -0.14 -1.24 16.19
N GLU A 22 0.61 -0.80 17.19
CA GLU A 22 1.52 -1.66 17.96
C GLU A 22 0.77 -2.76 18.73
N GLU A 23 -0.48 -2.47 19.11
CA GLU A 23 -1.42 -3.37 19.80
C GLU A 23 -1.87 -4.59 18.95
N GLY A 24 -1.40 -4.71 17.71
CA GLY A 24 -1.47 -5.94 16.91
C GLY A 24 -2.64 -6.06 15.93
N LEU A 25 -3.71 -5.26 16.05
CA LEU A 25 -4.83 -5.26 15.11
C LEU A 25 -5.03 -3.91 14.43
N THR A 26 -4.87 -3.89 13.11
CA THR A 26 -5.21 -2.74 12.26
C THR A 26 -6.29 -3.17 11.26
N ILE A 27 -7.42 -2.46 11.23
CA ILE A 27 -8.53 -2.75 10.31
C ILE A 27 -8.53 -1.74 9.17
N LEU A 28 -8.42 -2.24 7.93
CA LEU A 28 -8.56 -1.42 6.72
C LEU A 28 -10.01 -1.45 6.23
N THR A 29 -10.72 -0.33 6.43
CA THR A 29 -12.12 -0.17 6.02
C THR A 29 -12.29 0.98 5.01
N GLY A 30 -13.41 0.98 4.29
CA GLY A 30 -13.78 2.00 3.29
C GLY A 30 -14.74 1.46 2.22
N PRO A 31 -15.35 2.33 1.39
CA PRO A 31 -16.29 1.91 0.35
C PRO A 31 -15.67 1.03 -0.74
N ASN A 32 -16.50 0.44 -1.60
CA ASN A 32 -16.03 -0.28 -2.78
C ASN A 32 -15.30 0.68 -3.75
N GLY A 33 -14.23 0.18 -4.38
CA GLY A 33 -13.38 0.99 -5.28
C GLY A 33 -12.30 1.84 -4.59
N TYR A 34 -12.26 1.92 -3.25
CA TYR A 34 -11.24 2.68 -2.49
C TYR A 34 -9.90 1.93 -2.32
N GLY A 35 -9.58 0.99 -3.21
CA GLY A 35 -8.24 0.40 -3.23
C GLY A 35 -7.87 -0.57 -2.10
N LYS A 36 -8.80 -0.96 -1.21
CA LYS A 36 -8.53 -1.89 -0.08
C LYS A 36 -7.73 -3.14 -0.49
N THR A 37 -8.20 -3.85 -1.52
CA THR A 37 -7.51 -5.04 -2.04
C THR A 37 -6.13 -4.71 -2.64
N THR A 38 -5.98 -3.56 -3.28
CA THR A 38 -4.70 -3.12 -3.83
C THR A 38 -3.68 -2.85 -2.72
N ILE A 39 -4.10 -2.15 -1.66
CA ILE A 39 -3.27 -1.88 -0.49
C ILE A 39 -2.82 -3.20 0.16
N LEU A 40 -3.72 -4.17 0.32
CA LEU A 40 -3.37 -5.49 0.85
C LEU A 40 -2.40 -6.27 -0.06
N LYS A 41 -2.56 -6.20 -1.38
CA LYS A 41 -1.62 -6.82 -2.34
C LYS A 41 -0.23 -6.21 -2.24
N VAL A 42 -0.14 -4.89 -2.13
CA VAL A 42 1.14 -4.18 -1.92
C VAL A 42 1.82 -4.67 -0.65
N LEU A 43 1.07 -4.74 0.46
CA LEU A 43 1.58 -5.26 1.73
C LEU A 43 2.05 -6.71 1.62
N TYR A 44 1.27 -7.54 0.94
CA TYR A 44 1.63 -8.93 0.69
C TYR A 44 2.93 -9.07 -0.10
N SER A 45 3.12 -8.32 -1.19
CA SER A 45 4.34 -8.36 -1.99
C SER A 45 5.60 -7.95 -1.20
N ILE A 46 5.46 -7.00 -0.27
CA ILE A 46 6.56 -6.61 0.63
C ILE A 46 6.87 -7.74 1.61
N ALA A 47 5.84 -8.29 2.26
CA ALA A 47 5.99 -9.34 3.26
C ALA A 47 6.52 -10.65 2.66
N SER A 48 6.11 -11.00 1.45
CA SER A 48 6.49 -12.25 0.78
C SER A 48 7.84 -12.19 0.07
N ARG A 49 8.55 -11.05 0.11
CA ARG A 49 9.79 -10.80 -0.67
C ARG A 49 9.62 -11.04 -2.19
N GLN A 50 8.39 -11.14 -2.69
CA GLN A 50 8.10 -11.07 -4.13
C GLN A 50 8.19 -9.61 -4.60
N LEU A 51 9.38 -9.04 -4.54
CA LEU A 51 9.74 -7.76 -5.16
C LEU A 51 9.92 -7.94 -6.68
N TYR A 52 9.06 -8.74 -7.32
CA TYR A 52 8.98 -8.80 -8.78
C TYR A 52 8.38 -7.46 -9.23
N SER A 53 9.24 -6.54 -9.68
CA SER A 53 8.94 -5.30 -10.43
C SER A 53 8.67 -3.98 -9.69
N ILE A 54 9.12 -3.78 -8.45
CA ILE A 54 9.28 -2.40 -7.93
C ILE A 54 10.60 -1.82 -8.46
N GLN A 55 10.68 -1.54 -9.78
CA GLN A 55 11.77 -0.71 -10.31
C GLN A 55 11.40 0.76 -10.05
N ASN A 56 12.22 1.46 -9.26
CA ASN A 56 12.16 2.91 -9.09
C ASN A 56 10.85 3.48 -8.47
N GLY A 57 10.18 2.73 -7.60
CA GLY A 57 9.02 3.24 -6.85
C GLY A 57 7.80 3.57 -7.72
N ARG A 58 7.75 3.07 -8.96
CA ARG A 58 6.61 3.20 -9.88
C ARG A 58 6.15 1.81 -10.30
N TRP A 59 4.90 1.50 -10.01
CA TRP A 59 4.24 0.29 -10.46
C TRP A 59 3.95 0.41 -11.96
N GLN A 60 4.47 -0.50 -12.79
CA GLN A 60 4.07 -0.58 -14.19
C GLN A 60 2.92 -1.57 -14.34
N ASN A 61 1.89 -1.11 -15.06
CA ASN A 61 0.59 -1.71 -15.36
C ASN A 61 -0.48 -1.52 -14.27
N THR A 62 -1.41 -0.61 -14.56
CA THR A 62 -2.74 -0.41 -13.95
C THR A 62 -2.83 0.32 -12.60
N TYR A 63 -1.73 0.53 -11.88
CA TYR A 63 -1.76 1.11 -10.53
C TYR A 63 -0.76 2.27 -10.37
N THR A 64 -1.09 3.46 -10.88
CA THR A 64 -0.27 4.64 -10.61
C THR A 64 -0.28 4.96 -9.10
N GLY A 65 0.90 5.19 -8.52
CA GLY A 65 1.07 5.63 -7.13
C GLY A 65 2.49 5.40 -6.59
N LYS A 66 2.92 6.23 -5.63
CA LYS A 66 4.21 6.12 -4.93
C LYS A 66 3.99 5.52 -3.55
N LEU A 67 4.75 4.48 -3.22
CA LEU A 67 4.73 3.83 -1.91
C LEU A 67 5.91 4.27 -1.06
N ILE A 68 5.65 4.59 0.20
CA ILE A 68 6.66 4.95 1.20
C ILE A 68 6.38 4.12 2.45
N ILE A 69 7.39 3.41 2.93
CA ILE A 69 7.34 2.58 4.14
C ILE A 69 8.24 3.22 5.18
N ARG A 70 7.76 3.35 6.42
CA ARG A 70 8.54 3.85 7.56
C ARG A 70 8.46 2.85 8.71
#